data_AF-A0A921EM26-F1
#
_entry.id   AF-A0A921EM26-F1
#
_cell.length_a   1.000
_cell.length_b   1.000
_cell.length_c   1.000
_cell.angle_alpha   90.00
_cell.angle_beta   90.00
_cell.angle_gamma   90.00
#
_symmetry.space_group_name_H-M   'P 1'
#
loop_
_entity.id
_entity.type
_entity.pdbx_description
1 polymer ?
#
loop_
_entity_poly.entity_id
_entity_poly.type
_entity_poly.pdbx_seq_one_letter_code
_entity_poly.pdbx_strand_id
1 'polypeptide(L)' 'AVRARLAEAADLVDVEGYAVAWVARRYDIPVNLIKLVSDPADEDAGRLWIDGVAECSRVLSEYLAAER' A
#
# COMPACT_ATOMS: atom_id res chain seq x y z
N ALA A 1 3.75 10.02 18.98
CA ALA A 1 5.21 10.15 18.77
C ALA A 1 5.68 9.32 17.57
N VAL A 2 5.50 7.99 17.55
CA VAL A 2 6.01 7.13 16.46
C VAL A 2 5.37 7.45 15.10
N ARG A 3 4.03 7.54 15.01
CA ARG A 3 3.30 7.89 13.78
C ARG A 3 3.80 9.19 13.14
N ALA A 4 3.90 10.26 13.94
CA ALA A 4 4.36 11.57 13.49
C ALA A 4 5.79 11.53 12.93
N ARG A 5 6.71 10.83 13.62
CA ARG A 5 8.09 10.68 13.15
C ARG A 5 8.20 9.89 11.83
N LEU A 6 7.35 8.88 11.63
CA LEU A 6 7.33 8.12 10.37
C LEU A 6 6.80 8.96 9.21
N ALA A 7 5.77 9.79 9.48
CA ALA A 7 5.19 10.69 8.48
C ALA A 7 6.16 11.77 7.97
N GLU A 8 7.27 12.04 8.67
CA GLU A 8 8.34 12.94 8.19
C GLU A 8 9.10 12.35 6.98
N ALA A 9 9.04 11.03 6.77
CA ALA A 9 9.83 10.33 5.75
C ALA A 9 9.01 9.35 4.90
N ALA A 10 7.70 9.19 5.18
CA ALA A 10 6.82 8.28 4.47
C ALA A 10 5.46 8.92 4.24
N ASP A 11 5.09 9.08 2.98
CA ASP A 11 3.79 9.61 2.56
C ASP A 11 2.68 8.55 2.58
N LEU A 12 3.05 7.26 2.63
CA LEU A 12 2.15 6.11 2.56
C LEU A 12 2.45 5.11 3.67
N VAL A 13 1.41 4.39 4.10
CA VAL A 13 1.52 3.28 5.05
C VAL A 13 0.75 2.06 4.55
N ASP A 14 1.32 0.90 4.77
CA ASP A 14 0.70 -0.41 4.60
C ASP A 14 1.22 -1.36 5.68
N VAL A 15 0.82 -2.64 5.65
CA VAL A 15 1.26 -3.62 6.67
C VAL A 15 2.11 -4.77 6.11
N GLU A 16 2.18 -4.97 4.78
CA GLU A 16 2.90 -6.10 4.17
C GLU A 16 4.09 -5.73 3.29
N GLY A 17 4.16 -4.51 2.74
CA GLY A 17 5.08 -4.14 1.66
C GLY A 17 6.55 -4.35 2.01
N TYR A 18 6.95 -3.99 3.23
CA TYR A 18 8.31 -4.23 3.71
C TYR A 18 8.67 -5.72 3.74
N ALA A 19 7.76 -6.58 4.23
CA ALA A 19 8.02 -8.01 4.32
C ALA A 19 8.21 -8.62 2.93
N VAL A 20 7.38 -8.21 1.95
CA VAL A 20 7.51 -8.63 0.55
C VAL A 20 8.87 -8.19 -0.03
N ALA A 21 9.23 -6.91 0.11
CA ALA A 21 10.50 -6.40 -0.40
C ALA A 21 11.73 -7.05 0.26
N TRP A 22 11.64 -7.34 1.56
CA TRP A 22 12.71 -8.00 2.30
C TRP A 22 12.96 -9.42 1.80
N VAL A 23 11.90 -10.21 1.58
CA VAL A 23 12.02 -11.56 1.01
C VAL A 23 12.55 -11.49 -0.42
N ALA A 24 12.01 -10.61 -1.27
CA ALA A 24 12.46 -10.44 -2.64
C ALA A 24 13.97 -10.14 -2.71
N ARG A 25 14.44 -9.21 -1.88
CA ARG A 25 15.87 -8.88 -1.73
C ARG A 25 16.70 -10.07 -1.27
N ARG A 26 16.20 -10.92 -0.38
CA ARG A 26 16.93 -12.09 0.14
C ARG A 26 17.22 -13.14 -0.93
N TYR A 27 16.41 -13.18 -1.97
CA TYR A 27 16.49 -14.13 -3.08
C TYR A 27 16.91 -13.48 -4.41
N ASP A 28 17.32 -12.21 -4.39
CA ASP A 28 17.72 -11.44 -5.58
C ASP A 28 16.62 -11.38 -6.66
N ILE A 29 15.36 -11.31 -6.23
CA ILE A 29 14.20 -11.21 -7.11
C ILE A 29 13.78 -9.74 -7.22
N PRO A 30 13.70 -9.15 -8.44
CA PRO A 30 13.17 -7.80 -8.61
C PRO A 30 11.69 -7.77 -8.23
N VAL A 31 11.28 -6.73 -7.51
CA VAL A 31 9.88 -6.55 -7.10
C VAL A 31 9.43 -5.11 -7.33
N ASN A 32 8.22 -4.97 -7.85
CA ASN A 32 7.51 -3.70 -7.96
C ASN A 32 6.33 -3.73 -6.98
N LEU A 33 6.22 -2.69 -6.14
CA LEU A 33 5.12 -2.52 -5.19
C LEU A 33 4.25 -1.35 -5.67
N ILE A 34 3.02 -1.66 -6.09
CA ILE A 34 2.03 -0.66 -6.51
C ILE A 34 1.02 -0.49 -5.38
N LYS A 35 0.75 0.76 -5.01
CA LYS A 35 -0.14 1.12 -3.90
C LYS A 35 -1.11 2.21 -4.35
N LEU A 36 -2.38 2.05 -3.98
CA LEU A 36 -3.37 3.14 -3.99
C LEU A 36 -3.75 3.45 -2.54
N VAL A 37 -4.04 4.73 -2.28
CA VAL A 37 -4.50 5.19 -0.98
C VAL A 37 -5.98 4.78 -0.82
N SER A 38 -6.23 3.81 0.06
CA SER A 38 -7.59 3.36 0.39
C SER A 38 -8.32 4.31 1.35
N ASP A 39 -7.58 5.01 2.21
CA ASP A 39 -8.09 5.78 3.33
C ASP A 39 -6.96 6.68 3.91
N PRO A 40 -7.27 7.64 4.80
CA PRO A 40 -6.27 8.56 5.36
C PRO A 40 -5.38 7.97 6.47
N ALA A 41 -5.56 6.70 6.87
CA ALA A 41 -4.83 6.05 7.96
C ALA A 41 -4.90 6.78 9.32
N ASP A 42 -6.03 7.44 9.57
CA ASP A 42 -6.37 8.11 10.83
C ASP A 42 -7.52 7.39 11.55
N GLU A 43 -8.15 8.07 12.50
CA GLU A 43 -9.22 7.51 13.31
C GLU A 43 -10.50 7.16 12.49
N ASP A 44 -10.67 7.70 11.28
CA ASP A 44 -11.77 7.37 10.37
C ASP A 44 -11.47 6.15 9.47
N ALA A 45 -10.21 5.70 9.41
CA ALA A 45 -9.76 4.62 8.53
C ALA A 45 -10.60 3.34 8.67
N GLY A 46 -10.92 2.92 9.90
CA GLY A 46 -11.71 1.70 10.14
C GLY A 46 -13.10 1.73 9.52
N ARG A 47 -13.68 2.92 9.30
CA ARG A 47 -14.98 3.09 8.64
C ARG A 47 -14.83 3.22 7.13
N LEU A 48 -13.82 3.95 6.65
CA LEU A 48 -13.65 4.28 5.22
C LEU A 48 -12.98 3.16 4.42
N TRP A 49 -12.15 2.35 5.09
CA TRP A 49 -11.28 1.37 4.42
C TRP A 49 -12.04 0.34 3.61
N ILE A 50 -13.19 -0.15 4.09
CA ILE A 50 -13.97 -1.20 3.41
C ILE A 50 -14.40 -0.76 2.01
N ASP A 51 -14.91 0.46 1.88
CA ASP A 51 -15.34 0.99 0.59
C ASP A 51 -14.12 1.38 -0.27
N GLY A 52 -13.10 1.97 0.36
CA GLY A 52 -11.87 2.37 -0.31
C GLY A 52 -11.11 1.20 -0.92
N VAL A 53 -10.99 0.08 -0.22
CA VAL A 53 -10.25 -1.11 -0.71
C VAL A 53 -10.96 -1.78 -1.89
N ALA A 54 -12.30 -1.78 -1.90
CA ALA A 54 -13.08 -2.34 -3.00
C ALA A 54 -12.85 -1.54 -4.30
N GLU A 55 -12.91 -0.21 -4.22
CA GLU A 55 -12.65 0.66 -5.37
C GLU A 55 -11.18 0.59 -5.80
N CYS A 56 -10.23 0.61 -4.86
CA CYS A 56 -8.81 0.47 -5.17
C CYS A 56 -8.52 -0.85 -5.89
N SER A 57 -9.18 -1.94 -5.49
CA SER A 57 -9.01 -3.26 -6.12
C SER A 57 -9.46 -3.25 -7.59
N ARG A 58 -10.57 -2.57 -7.90
CA ARG A 58 -11.05 -2.40 -9.28
C ARG A 58 -10.03 -1.63 -10.12
N VAL A 59 -9.55 -0.49 -9.62
CA VAL A 59 -8.57 0.35 -10.33
C VAL A 59 -7.24 -0.39 -10.53
N LEU A 60 -6.76 -1.11 -9.53
CA LEU A 60 -5.55 -1.94 -9.64
C LEU A 60 -5.71 -3.05 -10.68
N SER A 61 -6.89 -3.68 -10.75
CA SER A 61 -7.17 -4.69 -11.77
C SER A 61 -7.10 -4.10 -13.19
N GLU A 62 -7.62 -2.89 -13.39
CA GLU A 62 -7.57 -2.19 -14.68
C GLU A 62 -6.15 -1.80 -15.05
N TYR A 63 -5.38 -1.28 -14.08
CA TYR A 63 -3.97 -0.96 -14.24
C TYR A 63 -3.15 -2.18 -14.69
N LEU A 64 -3.28 -3.31 -13.97
CA LEU A 64 -2.55 -4.55 -14.29
C LEU A 64 -2.98 -5.15 -15.63
N ALA A 65 -4.24 -4.98 -16.03
CA ALA A 65 -4.71 -5.42 -17.34
C ALA A 65 -4.10 -4.59 -18.48
N ALA A 66 -3.82 -3.30 -18.25
CA ALA A 66 -3.22 -2.40 -19.22
C ALA A 66 -1.68 -2.52 -19.32
N GLU A 67 -1.02 -3.01 -18.26
CA GLU A 67 0.43 -3.28 -18.26
C GLU A 67 0.84 -4.55 -19.03
N ARG A 68 -0.12 -5.39 -19.42
CA ARG A 68 0.10 -6.62 -20.22
C ARG A 68 0.15 -6.34 -21.72
#